data_AF-A0A0X8P225-F1
#
_entry.id   AF-A0A0X8P225-F1
#
_cell.length_a   1.000
_cell.length_b   1.000
_cell.length_c   1.000
_cell.angle_alpha   90.00
_cell.angle_beta   90.00
_cell.angle_gamma   90.00
#
_symmetry.space_group_name_H-M   'P 1'
#
loop_
_entity.id
_entity.type
_entity.pdbx_description
1 polymer ?
#
loop_
_entity_poly.entity_id
_entity_poly.type
_entity_poly.pdbx_seq_one_letter_code
_entity_poly.pdbx_strand_id
1 'polypeptide(L)'
;MDSFEHTFDWVPAAEGRARFAGGIRGWDEQGHETYAVDLDGKTLYGEIARVFLPNQNDFNIQVISSGYGVREHVGMPRRKHHASDARDDGLSAKDQQRIQLLLAKLIQAALHFQDRPGVLREYPHARFQGKLLFVKDWAAGAPAHEVTVGAATAPT
;
A
#
# COMPACT_ATOMS: atom_id res chain seq x y z
N MET A 1 7.60 -19.02 -21.67
CA MET A 1 6.97 -17.68 -21.68
C MET A 1 7.15 -17.18 -20.26
N ASP A 2 8.29 -16.57 -19.93
CA ASP A 2 8.83 -16.55 -18.55
C ASP A 2 9.32 -15.18 -18.07
N SER A 3 8.74 -14.08 -18.56
CA SER A 3 9.23 -12.73 -18.22
C SER A 3 8.22 -11.82 -17.54
N PHE A 4 6.98 -12.25 -17.33
CA PHE A 4 5.93 -11.43 -16.69
C PHE A 4 5.58 -11.87 -15.26
N GLU A 5 5.98 -13.07 -14.81
CA GLU A 5 5.58 -13.60 -13.51
C GLU A 5 6.26 -12.90 -12.31
N HIS A 6 7.40 -12.22 -12.50
CA HIS A 6 8.23 -11.75 -11.37
C HIS A 6 8.07 -10.29 -10.97
N THR A 7 7.42 -9.43 -11.77
CA THR A 7 7.45 -7.98 -11.50
C THR A 7 6.61 -7.55 -10.30
N PHE A 8 5.60 -8.35 -9.92
CA PHE A 8 4.72 -8.07 -8.78
C PHE A 8 4.81 -9.15 -7.69
N ASP A 9 5.92 -9.89 -7.68
CA ASP A 9 6.21 -10.85 -6.62
C ASP A 9 6.51 -10.16 -5.28
N TRP A 10 6.55 -10.96 -4.23
CA TRP A 10 6.87 -10.50 -2.88
C TRP A 10 8.26 -9.88 -2.79
N VAL A 11 8.32 -8.61 -2.36
CA VAL A 11 9.54 -7.91 -1.97
C VAL A 11 9.84 -8.20 -0.50
N PRO A 12 10.93 -8.94 -0.18
CA PRO A 12 11.29 -9.26 1.20
C PRO A 12 11.94 -8.08 1.92
N ALA A 13 11.76 -8.00 3.24
CA ALA A 13 12.42 -7.07 4.14
C ALA A 13 12.58 -7.69 5.55
N ALA A 14 13.28 -7.00 6.45
CA ALA A 14 13.44 -7.46 7.84
C ALA A 14 12.12 -7.57 8.61
N GLU A 15 11.12 -6.76 8.22
CA GLU A 15 9.83 -6.64 8.89
C GLU A 15 8.79 -7.63 8.35
N GLY A 16 9.09 -8.36 7.29
CA GLY A 16 8.16 -9.24 6.56
C GLY A 16 8.37 -9.15 5.05
N ARG A 17 7.29 -9.22 4.27
CA ARG A 17 7.35 -9.01 2.82
C ARG A 17 6.10 -8.28 2.33
N ALA A 18 6.20 -7.59 1.21
CA ALA A 18 5.08 -6.86 0.61
C ALA A 18 5.05 -7.03 -0.90
N ARG A 19 3.86 -6.92 -1.51
CA ARG A 19 3.68 -6.91 -2.97
C ARG A 19 2.51 -6.04 -3.38
N PHE A 20 2.48 -5.65 -4.66
CA PHE A 20 1.25 -5.18 -5.28
C PHE A 20 0.30 -6.38 -5.49
N ALA A 21 -0.99 -6.18 -5.22
CA ALA A 21 -2.01 -7.22 -5.32
C ALA A 21 -3.03 -6.94 -6.45
N GLY A 22 -2.69 -5.99 -7.33
CA GLY A 22 -3.45 -5.62 -8.51
C GLY A 22 -4.69 -4.78 -8.22
N GLY A 23 -5.33 -4.35 -9.29
CA GLY A 23 -6.60 -3.62 -9.21
C GLY A 23 -7.77 -4.55 -8.85
N ILE A 24 -8.62 -4.10 -7.94
CA ILE A 24 -9.96 -4.67 -7.72
C ILE A 24 -11.04 -3.65 -8.09
N ARG A 25 -12.25 -4.11 -8.39
CA ARG A 25 -13.43 -3.24 -8.45
C ARG A 25 -14.10 -3.25 -7.09
N GLY A 26 -14.23 -2.09 -6.48
CA GLY A 26 -14.93 -1.94 -5.23
C GLY A 26 -16.43 -2.02 -5.41
N TRP A 27 -17.14 -1.98 -4.28
CA TRP A 27 -18.60 -1.86 -4.27
C TRP A 27 -19.10 -0.60 -4.98
N ASP A 28 -18.29 0.47 -4.98
CA ASP A 28 -18.58 1.74 -5.64
C ASP A 28 -18.22 1.73 -7.14
N GLU A 29 -17.87 0.57 -7.68
CA GLU A 29 -17.41 0.34 -9.05
C GLU A 29 -16.12 1.07 -9.45
N GLN A 30 -15.45 1.72 -8.49
CA GLN A 30 -14.15 2.34 -8.73
C GLN A 30 -13.05 1.30 -8.69
N GLY A 31 -12.00 1.55 -9.49
CA GLY A 31 -10.79 0.72 -9.47
C GLY A 31 -9.95 1.07 -8.24
N HIS A 32 -9.76 0.10 -7.35
CA HIS A 32 -8.84 0.24 -6.21
C HIS A 32 -7.55 -0.50 -6.50
N GLU A 33 -6.43 0.20 -6.43
CA GLU A 33 -5.12 -0.43 -6.49
C GLU A 33 -4.77 -1.00 -5.13
N THR A 34 -4.50 -2.29 -5.07
CA THR A 34 -4.29 -2.99 -3.80
C THR A 34 -2.84 -3.43 -3.61
N TYR A 35 -2.47 -3.61 -2.35
CA TYR A 35 -1.23 -4.25 -1.95
C TYR A 35 -1.51 -5.36 -0.93
N ALA A 36 -0.52 -6.22 -0.76
CA ALA A 36 -0.49 -7.20 0.32
C ALA A 36 0.80 -7.05 1.13
N VAL A 37 0.70 -7.25 2.43
CA VAL A 37 1.82 -7.42 3.35
C VAL A 37 1.68 -8.77 4.03
N ASP A 38 2.80 -9.42 4.30
CA ASP A 38 2.87 -10.64 5.10
C ASP A 38 3.70 -10.32 6.35
N LEU A 39 3.02 -10.37 7.50
CA LEU A 39 3.62 -10.21 8.82
C LEU A 39 3.56 -11.57 9.51
N ASP A 40 4.71 -12.22 9.68
CA ASP A 40 4.85 -13.47 10.42
C ASP A 40 3.91 -14.60 9.94
N GLY A 41 3.68 -14.68 8.61
CA GLY A 41 2.80 -15.67 7.98
C GLY A 41 1.34 -15.22 7.85
N LYS A 42 0.99 -14.04 8.38
CA LYS A 42 -0.34 -13.44 8.23
C LYS A 42 -0.33 -12.46 7.07
N THR A 43 -1.04 -12.80 5.99
CA THR A 43 -1.25 -11.90 4.87
C THR A 43 -2.39 -10.92 5.17
N LEU A 44 -2.12 -9.64 4.99
CA LEU A 44 -3.08 -8.55 5.11
C LEU A 44 -3.06 -7.73 3.82
N TYR A 45 -4.23 -7.25 3.43
CA TYR A 45 -4.43 -6.43 2.24
C TYR A 45 -4.78 -5.00 2.61
N GLY A 46 -4.50 -4.10 1.68
CA GLY A 46 -4.85 -2.69 1.80
C GLY A 46 -4.91 -1.99 0.45
N GLU A 47 -5.27 -0.72 0.52
CA GLU A 47 -5.48 0.15 -0.64
C GLU A 47 -4.43 1.24 -0.72
N ILE A 48 -3.94 1.48 -1.94
CA ILE A 48 -3.07 2.60 -2.27
C ILE A 48 -3.63 3.37 -3.47
N ALA A 49 -3.31 4.66 -3.53
CA ALA A 49 -3.68 5.50 -4.65
C ALA A 49 -2.63 6.56 -4.93
N ARG A 50 -2.75 7.20 -6.10
CA ARG A 50 -2.02 8.44 -6.39
C ARG A 50 -2.78 9.60 -5.78
N VAL A 51 -2.04 10.55 -5.21
CA VAL A 51 -2.58 11.85 -4.83
C VAL A 51 -1.76 12.93 -5.53
N PHE A 52 -2.45 13.70 -6.39
CA PHE A 52 -1.82 14.75 -7.18
C PHE A 52 -1.54 15.98 -6.31
N LEU A 53 -0.37 16.59 -6.56
CA LEU A 53 0.01 17.87 -6.00
C LEU A 53 -0.82 19.01 -6.62
N PRO A 54 -0.80 20.24 -6.07
CA PRO A 54 -1.57 21.37 -6.61
C PRO A 54 -1.30 21.69 -8.08
N ASN A 55 -0.15 21.30 -8.63
CA ASN A 55 0.16 21.43 -10.05
C ASN A 55 -0.59 20.42 -10.95
N GLN A 56 -1.44 19.57 -10.36
CA GLN A 56 -2.29 18.56 -11.01
C GLN A 56 -1.54 17.56 -11.87
N ASN A 57 -0.27 17.36 -11.58
CA ASN A 57 0.62 16.69 -12.50
C ASN A 57 1.59 15.78 -11.74
N ASP A 58 2.35 16.36 -10.83
CA ASP A 58 3.15 15.59 -9.91
C ASP A 58 2.27 14.88 -8.90
N PHE A 59 2.71 13.73 -8.42
CA PHE A 59 1.95 12.94 -7.46
C PHE A 59 2.82 12.34 -6.37
N ASN A 60 2.18 12.05 -5.25
CA ASN A 60 2.67 11.15 -4.21
C ASN A 60 1.79 9.90 -4.16
N ILE A 61 2.22 8.90 -3.39
CA ILE A 61 1.38 7.73 -3.11
C ILE A 61 0.70 7.94 -1.77
N GLN A 62 -0.58 7.62 -1.71
CA GLN A 62 -1.37 7.62 -0.50
C GLN A 62 -1.74 6.19 -0.14
N VAL A 63 -1.55 5.81 1.12
CA VAL A 63 -2.07 4.57 1.71
C VAL A 63 -3.41 4.92 2.33
N ILE A 64 -4.49 4.39 1.74
CA ILE A 64 -5.87 4.69 2.14
C ILE A 64 -6.31 3.74 3.24
N SER A 65 -5.99 2.46 3.10
CA SER A 65 -6.44 1.43 4.05
C SER A 65 -5.46 0.26 4.14
N SER A 66 -5.61 -0.55 5.19
CA SER A 66 -4.75 -1.68 5.54
C SER A 66 -5.40 -2.55 6.60
N GLY A 67 -5.16 -3.87 6.56
CA GLY A 67 -5.59 -4.83 7.57
C GLY A 67 -6.70 -5.77 7.12
N TYR A 68 -7.07 -5.80 5.84
CA TYR A 68 -8.09 -6.73 5.37
C TYR A 68 -7.50 -8.15 5.26
N GLY A 69 -8.19 -9.16 5.79
CA GLY A 69 -7.77 -10.56 5.63
C GLY A 69 -7.99 -11.11 4.21
N VAL A 70 -8.86 -10.47 3.44
CA VAL A 70 -9.25 -10.86 2.08
C VAL A 70 -9.13 -9.64 1.17
N ARG A 71 -8.48 -9.80 0.02
CA ARG A 71 -8.20 -8.71 -0.92
C ARG A 71 -9.48 -8.08 -1.45
N GLU A 72 -10.47 -8.90 -1.77
CA GLU A 72 -11.76 -8.49 -2.33
C GLU A 72 -12.59 -7.64 -1.37
N HIS A 73 -12.21 -7.58 -0.09
CA HIS A 73 -12.88 -6.75 0.92
C HIS A 73 -12.24 -5.37 1.08
N VAL A 74 -11.10 -5.10 0.41
CA VAL A 74 -10.46 -3.78 0.45
C VAL A 74 -11.43 -2.70 -0.03
N GLY A 75 -11.50 -1.59 0.71
CA GLY A 75 -12.43 -0.49 0.46
C GLY A 75 -13.84 -0.71 1.00
N MET A 76 -14.19 -1.92 1.45
CA MET A 76 -15.50 -2.14 2.07
C MET A 76 -15.60 -1.40 3.42
N PRO A 77 -16.66 -0.61 3.64
CA PRO A 77 -16.92 -0.01 4.93
C PRO A 77 -17.27 -1.10 5.94
N ARG A 78 -16.87 -0.92 7.20
CA ARG A 78 -17.20 -1.84 8.31
C ARG A 78 -18.72 -2.12 8.33
N ARG A 79 -19.16 -3.28 7.84
CA ARG A 79 -20.49 -3.80 8.17
C ARG A 79 -20.36 -4.70 9.38
N LYS A 80 -21.15 -4.42 10.42
CA LYS A 80 -21.14 -5.11 11.72
C LYS A 80 -21.51 -6.60 11.68
N HIS A 81 -21.74 -7.21 10.50
CA HIS A 81 -22.43 -8.49 10.40
C HIS A 81 -21.57 -9.68 9.98
N HIS A 82 -20.36 -9.47 9.44
CA HIS A 82 -19.45 -10.58 9.09
C HIS A 82 -18.01 -10.24 9.49
N ALA A 83 -17.45 -11.03 10.43
CA ALA A 83 -16.10 -10.83 10.95
C ALA A 83 -14.99 -11.03 9.90
N SER A 84 -15.28 -11.73 8.79
CA SER A 84 -14.37 -11.93 7.65
C SER A 84 -14.20 -10.69 6.78
N ASP A 85 -15.15 -9.76 6.85
CA ASP A 85 -15.26 -8.61 5.93
C ASP A 85 -14.66 -7.35 6.56
N ALA A 86 -14.43 -7.40 7.87
CA ALA A 86 -13.85 -6.32 8.62
C ALA A 86 -12.33 -6.32 8.49
N ARG A 87 -11.81 -5.11 8.34
CA ARG A 87 -10.42 -4.77 8.63
C ARG A 87 -10.01 -5.30 10.01
N ASP A 88 -8.80 -5.83 10.12
CA ASP A 88 -8.20 -6.24 11.39
C ASP A 88 -8.05 -5.06 12.35
N ASP A 89 -8.90 -5.05 13.37
CA ASP A 89 -8.91 -4.05 14.44
C ASP A 89 -7.81 -4.31 15.48
N GLY A 90 -7.06 -5.40 15.35
CA GLY A 90 -6.00 -5.84 16.26
C GLY A 90 -4.58 -5.41 15.86
N LEU A 91 -4.40 -4.61 14.81
CA LEU A 91 -3.07 -4.14 14.41
C LEU A 91 -2.45 -3.25 15.50
N SER A 92 -1.42 -3.77 16.17
CA SER A 92 -0.68 -3.03 17.18
C SER A 92 0.08 -1.85 16.56
N ALA A 93 0.50 -0.88 17.37
CA ALA A 93 1.36 0.21 16.89
C ALA A 93 2.65 -0.32 16.24
N LYS A 94 3.18 -1.45 16.73
CA LYS A 94 4.34 -2.11 16.13
C LYS A 94 4.03 -2.67 14.74
N ASP A 95 2.87 -3.30 14.56
CA ASP A 95 2.46 -3.81 13.25
C ASP A 95 2.21 -2.67 12.27
N GLN A 96 1.59 -1.58 12.72
CA GLN A 96 1.42 -0.37 11.93
C GLN A 96 2.77 0.18 11.44
N GLN A 97 3.77 0.27 12.32
CA GLN A 97 5.12 0.69 11.94
C GLN A 97 5.78 -0.29 10.95
N ARG A 98 5.65 -1.60 11.15
CA ARG A 98 6.16 -2.61 10.21
C ARG A 98 5.54 -2.46 8.83
N ILE A 99 4.23 -2.25 8.75
CA ILE A 99 3.53 -2.01 7.48
C ILE A 99 4.04 -0.74 6.81
N GLN A 100 4.24 0.35 7.55
CA GLN A 100 4.79 1.59 7.00
C GLN A 100 6.17 1.36 6.36
N LEU A 101 7.05 0.66 7.07
CA LEU A 101 8.40 0.32 6.58
C LEU A 101 8.34 -0.61 5.36
N LEU A 102 7.48 -1.62 5.39
CA LEU A 102 7.30 -2.55 4.26
C LEU A 102 6.80 -1.82 3.02
N LEU A 103 5.84 -0.91 3.15
CA LEU A 103 5.33 -0.15 2.01
C LEU A 103 6.35 0.85 1.48
N ALA A 104 7.11 1.52 2.35
CA ALA A 104 8.20 2.38 1.90
C ALA A 104 9.23 1.59 1.08
N LYS A 105 9.61 0.40 1.54
CA LYS A 105 10.54 -0.50 0.81
C LYS A 105 9.94 -1.06 -0.47
N LEU A 106 8.65 -1.43 -0.46
CA LEU A 106 7.94 -1.87 -1.66
C LEU A 106 7.94 -0.78 -2.74
N ILE A 107 7.57 0.45 -2.38
CA ILE A 107 7.58 1.58 -3.32
C ILE A 107 9.01 1.83 -3.81
N GLN A 108 10.01 1.83 -2.92
CA GLN A 108 11.41 2.00 -3.30
C GLN A 108 11.86 0.94 -4.32
N ALA A 109 11.58 -0.34 -4.07
CA ALA A 109 11.91 -1.42 -4.98
C ALA A 109 11.20 -1.24 -6.34
N ALA A 110 9.93 -0.85 -6.30
CA ALA A 110 9.09 -0.69 -7.49
C ALA A 110 9.54 0.44 -8.42
N LEU A 111 10.30 1.42 -7.94
CA LEU A 111 10.92 2.45 -8.79
C LEU A 111 11.94 1.87 -9.77
N HIS A 112 12.50 0.69 -9.45
CA HIS A 112 13.50 -0.02 -10.24
C HIS A 112 12.92 -1.19 -11.05
N PHE A 113 11.61 -1.44 -10.97
CA PHE A 113 10.97 -2.48 -11.78
C PHE A 113 10.97 -2.07 -13.26
N GLN A 114 11.18 -3.05 -14.14
CA GLN A 114 11.10 -2.84 -15.59
C GLN A 114 9.69 -2.36 -15.98
N ASP A 115 8.67 -3.08 -15.50
CA ASP A 115 7.27 -2.65 -15.60
C ASP A 115 6.79 -2.07 -14.27
N ARG A 116 6.65 -0.74 -14.22
CA ARG A 116 6.16 -0.08 -13.01
C ARG A 116 4.69 -0.42 -12.73
N PRO A 117 4.31 -0.65 -11.46
CA PRO A 117 2.92 -0.82 -11.08
C PRO A 117 2.10 0.41 -11.45
N GLY A 118 0.80 0.22 -11.70
CA GLY A 118 -0.09 1.28 -12.19
C GLY A 118 -0.01 2.57 -11.36
N VAL A 119 0.09 2.44 -10.05
CA VAL A 119 0.22 3.57 -9.10
C VAL A 119 1.51 4.40 -9.28
N LEU A 120 2.59 3.82 -9.80
CA LEU A 120 3.89 4.49 -10.01
C LEU A 120 4.16 4.78 -11.49
N ARG A 121 3.17 4.57 -12.36
CA ARG A 121 3.29 4.89 -13.79
C ARG A 121 3.38 6.41 -13.95
N GLU A 122 4.54 6.87 -14.41
CA GLU A 122 4.80 8.26 -14.77
C GLU A 122 4.36 8.55 -16.20
N TYR A 123 3.96 9.79 -16.46
CA TYR A 123 3.67 10.32 -17.79
C TYR A 123 4.65 11.45 -18.10
N PRO A 124 4.78 11.94 -19.35
CA PRO A 124 5.76 12.96 -19.72
C PRO A 124 5.81 14.18 -18.79
N HIS A 125 4.67 14.52 -18.18
CA HIS A 125 4.55 15.60 -17.23
C HIS A 125 4.37 15.12 -15.78
N ALA A 126 3.88 13.90 -15.52
CA ALA A 126 3.52 13.45 -14.18
C ALA A 126 4.66 12.66 -13.51
N ARG A 127 5.25 13.21 -12.44
CA ARG A 127 6.36 12.58 -11.71
C ARG A 127 5.97 12.22 -10.27
N PHE A 128 6.47 11.08 -9.82
CA PHE A 128 6.41 10.71 -8.41
C PHE A 128 7.41 11.57 -7.61
N GLN A 129 6.92 12.22 -6.54
CA GLN A 129 7.72 13.15 -5.72
C GLN A 129 8.37 12.50 -4.48
N GLY A 130 8.32 11.16 -4.39
CA GLY A 130 9.06 10.43 -3.35
C GLY A 130 8.35 10.32 -2.01
N LYS A 131 7.08 10.73 -1.85
CA LYS A 131 6.38 10.61 -0.56
C LYS A 131 5.32 9.52 -0.56
N LEU A 132 5.24 8.83 0.58
CA LEU A 132 4.19 7.90 0.95
C LEU A 132 3.37 8.51 2.10
N LEU A 133 2.09 8.75 1.85
CA LEU A 133 1.17 9.46 2.73
C LEU A 133 0.16 8.48 3.33
N PHE A 134 0.27 8.24 4.62
CA PHE A 134 -0.68 7.45 5.38
C PHE A 134 -1.80 8.38 5.86
N VAL A 135 -3.03 8.15 5.40
CA VAL A 135 -4.19 8.96 5.84
C VAL A 135 -4.53 8.66 7.29
N LYS A 136 -5.22 9.57 7.97
CA LYS A 136 -5.79 9.24 9.29
C LYS A 136 -6.69 8.01 9.16
N ASP A 137 -6.57 7.08 10.10
CA ASP A 137 -7.30 5.81 10.12
C ASP A 137 -6.99 4.91 8.90
N TRP A 138 -5.79 5.06 8.29
CA TRP A 138 -5.28 4.12 7.26
C TRP A 138 -5.01 2.71 7.80
N ALA A 139 -4.98 2.56 9.13
CA ALA A 139 -5.09 1.34 9.94
C ALA A 139 -6.03 1.68 11.12
N ALA A 140 -6.64 0.71 11.80
CA ALA A 140 -7.56 1.00 12.90
C ALA A 140 -6.89 1.87 13.99
N GLY A 141 -7.36 3.10 14.16
CA GLY A 141 -6.81 4.06 15.14
C GLY A 141 -5.44 4.64 14.78
N ALA A 142 -4.92 4.37 13.58
CA ALA A 142 -3.60 4.86 13.18
C ALA A 142 -3.63 6.35 12.83
N PRO A 143 -2.65 7.14 13.29
CA PRO A 143 -2.56 8.55 12.94
C PRO A 143 -2.16 8.73 11.46
N ALA A 144 -2.41 9.93 10.94
CA ALA A 144 -1.84 10.33 9.66
C ALA A 144 -0.31 10.41 9.79
N HIS A 145 0.42 9.97 8.77
CA HIS A 145 1.88 9.95 8.77
C HIS A 145 2.43 10.13 7.36
N GLU A 146 3.59 10.74 7.23
CA GLU A 146 4.28 10.92 5.95
C GLU A 146 5.67 10.27 6.04
N VAL A 147 6.01 9.50 5.02
CA VAL A 147 7.32 8.87 4.85
C VAL A 147 7.93 9.31 3.53
N THR A 148 9.20 9.73 3.55
CA THR A 148 9.99 9.91 2.33
C THR A 148 10.60 8.58 1.91
N VAL A 149 10.27 8.12 0.71
CA VAL A 149 10.79 6.88 0.14
C VAL A 149 12.29 7.03 -0.13
N GLY A 150 13.09 6.10 0.38
CA GLY A 150 14.56 6.12 0.23
C GLY A 150 15.31 6.98 1.26
N ALA A 151 14.61 7.70 2.14
CA ALA A 151 15.25 8.25 3.33
C ALA A 151 15.51 7.10 4.31
N ALA A 152 16.77 6.85 4.66
CA ALA A 152 17.11 5.91 5.72
C ALA A 152 16.40 6.38 7.00
N THR A 153 15.42 5.61 7.47
CA THR A 153 14.79 5.84 8.77
C THR A 153 15.85 5.59 9.83
N ALA A 154 16.46 6.67 10.34
CA ALA A 154 17.35 6.60 11.49
C ALA A 154 16.53 6.07 12.70
N PRO A 155 17.03 5.05 13.42
CA PRO A 155 16.41 4.65 14.67
C PRO A 155 16.65 5.74 15.72
N THR A 156 15.58 6.18 16.38
CA THR A 156 15.66 6.95 17.63
C THR A 156 15.93 6.03 18.80
#